data_AF-A0A377FX07-F1
#
_entry.id   AF-A0A377FX07-F1
#
_cell.length_a   1.000
_cell.length_b   1.000
_cell.length_c   1.000
_cell.angle_alpha   90.00
_cell.angle_beta   90.00
_cell.angle_gamma   90.00
#
_symmetry.space_group_name_H-M   'P 1'
#
loop_
_entity.id
_entity.type
_entity.pdbx_description
1 polymer ?
#
loop_
_entity_poly.entity_id
_entity_poly.type
_entity_poly.pdbx_seq_one_letter_code
_entity_poly.pdbx_strand_id
1 'polypeptide(L)'
;MKDTMKRVITRKRLLIFMFTLLLLVPLAIVSYTFYTNLSQGVQNEELEDEYAERVRELQLEVSKGDPFNLRGNATNKTRVELVVSYDKNKLSRTSLVKNMHLMTHQKISARSKWGAIPMTEENITASSEYLTLLKTHNKVGPNVYDELRTMLENWENDDFSKADQEQDRLLRLLNANRGFSNGLATAAEEELYILNNFGPDYLHTLTAISTPTQ
;
A
#
# COMPACT_ATOMS: atom_id res chain seq x y z
N MET A 1 40.96 34.02 51.86
CA MET A 1 41.45 34.58 50.59
C MET A 1 40.45 34.21 49.50
N LYS A 2 39.45 35.05 49.27
CA LYS A 2 38.48 34.92 48.17
C LYS A 2 39.09 35.63 46.97
N ASP A 3 39.48 34.93 45.91
CA ASP A 3 39.72 35.58 44.63
C ASP A 3 39.34 34.68 43.44
N THR A 4 38.05 34.77 43.12
CA THR A 4 37.48 34.98 41.78
C THR A 4 38.06 34.19 40.59
N MET A 5 37.37 33.10 40.27
CA MET A 5 37.42 32.39 38.99
C MET A 5 37.05 33.33 37.82
N LYS A 6 38.05 33.86 37.10
CA LYS A 6 37.85 34.74 35.93
C LYS A 6 37.42 33.93 34.70
N ARG A 7 36.31 34.35 34.09
CA ARG A 7 35.65 33.79 32.91
C ARG A 7 36.59 33.66 31.71
N VAL A 8 36.70 32.45 31.15
CA VAL A 8 37.54 32.10 29.97
C VAL A 8 36.69 31.99 28.68
N ILE A 9 35.67 32.84 28.52
CA ILE A 9 34.88 32.88 27.28
C ILE A 9 34.95 34.30 26.71
N THR A 10 35.82 34.51 25.73
CA THR A 10 35.91 35.76 24.99
C THR A 10 34.78 35.83 23.97
N ARG A 11 34.26 37.04 23.69
CA ARG A 11 33.15 37.25 22.74
C ARG A 11 33.41 36.61 21.36
N LYS A 12 34.67 36.56 20.91
CA LYS A 12 35.07 35.89 19.66
C LYS A 12 34.89 34.37 19.71
N ARG A 13 35.25 33.73 20.84
CA ARG A 13 35.03 32.29 21.03
C ARG A 13 33.53 31.98 21.15
N LEU A 14 32.77 32.85 21.83
CA LEU A 14 31.31 32.72 21.90
C LEU A 14 30.64 32.81 20.51
N LEU A 15 31.09 33.74 19.67
CA LEU A 15 30.60 33.91 18.30
C LEU A 15 30.94 32.70 17.42
N ILE A 16 32.16 32.17 17.50
CA ILE A 16 32.57 30.97 16.76
C ILE A 16 31.72 29.77 17.21
N PHE A 17 31.54 29.57 18.52
CA PHE A 17 30.70 28.50 19.05
C PHE A 17 29.24 28.61 18.58
N MET A 18 28.66 29.81 18.58
CA MET A 18 27.31 30.05 18.06
C MET A 18 27.21 29.73 16.56
N PHE A 19 28.20 30.12 15.75
CA PHE A 19 28.20 29.86 14.32
C PHE A 19 28.32 28.36 14.02
N THR A 20 29.18 27.64 14.75
CA THR A 20 29.28 26.18 14.64
C THR A 20 28.00 25.47 15.07
N LEU A 21 27.35 25.92 16.14
CA LEU A 21 26.07 25.35 16.58
C LEU A 21 24.98 25.60 15.53
N LEU A 22 24.96 26.80 14.93
CA LEU A 22 24.00 27.19 13.91
C LEU A 22 24.18 26.39 12.60
N LEU A 23 25.40 25.94 12.29
CA LEU A 23 25.66 25.01 11.18
C LEU A 23 25.31 23.56 11.51
N LEU A 24 25.47 23.12 12.75
CA LEU A 24 25.17 21.74 13.16
C LEU A 24 23.67 21.46 13.27
N VAL A 25 22.84 22.45 13.65
CA VAL A 25 21.39 22.31 13.74
C VAL A 25 20.73 21.87 12.41
N PRO A 26 20.97 22.52 11.25
CA PRO A 26 20.38 22.06 9.99
C PRO A 26 20.93 20.68 9.57
N LEU A 27 22.20 20.38 9.84
CA LEU A 27 22.78 19.04 9.63
C LEU A 27 22.09 17.97 10.48
N ALA A 28 21.79 18.26 11.75
CA ALA A 28 21.05 17.39 12.64
C ALA A 28 19.59 17.25 12.22
N ILE A 29 18.95 18.32 11.75
CA ILE A 29 17.57 18.28 11.22
C ILE A 29 17.54 17.43 9.94
N VAL A 30 18.45 17.62 8.98
CA VAL A 30 18.54 16.81 7.77
C VAL A 30 18.87 15.36 8.09
N SER A 31 19.79 15.11 9.02
CA SER A 31 20.10 13.75 9.46
C SER A 31 18.92 13.09 10.17
N TYR A 32 18.16 13.85 10.97
CA TYR A 32 16.96 13.37 11.66
C TYR A 32 15.80 13.15 10.68
N THR A 33 15.58 14.02 9.70
CA THR A 33 14.54 13.82 8.68
C THR A 33 14.91 12.70 7.71
N PHE A 34 16.19 12.54 7.38
CA PHE A 34 16.69 11.41 6.60
C PHE A 34 16.58 10.11 7.41
N TYR A 35 16.99 10.12 8.68
CA TYR A 35 16.85 8.97 9.58
C TYR A 35 15.38 8.60 9.78
N THR A 36 14.48 9.55 10.01
CA THR A 36 13.04 9.26 10.17
C THR A 36 12.36 8.87 8.86
N ASN A 37 12.79 9.39 7.70
CA ASN A 37 12.32 8.87 6.40
C ASN A 37 12.85 7.46 6.13
N LEU A 38 14.11 7.17 6.49
CA LEU A 38 14.71 5.84 6.34
C LEU A 38 14.16 4.84 7.39
N SER A 39 13.83 5.33 8.59
CA SER A 39 13.30 4.55 9.72
C SER A 39 11.77 4.51 9.76
N GLN A 40 11.07 5.09 8.79
CA GLN A 40 9.65 4.81 8.58
C GLN A 40 9.41 3.40 8.01
N GLY A 41 10.47 2.58 7.93
CA GLY A 41 10.37 1.13 7.92
C GLY A 41 9.70 0.60 9.19
N VAL A 42 8.37 0.48 9.10
CA VAL A 42 7.56 -0.58 9.72
C VAL A 42 7.48 -0.60 11.25
N GLN A 43 6.36 -0.07 11.76
CA GLN A 43 5.78 -0.50 13.03
C GLN A 43 5.04 -1.84 12.81
N ASN A 44 5.78 -2.94 12.65
CA ASN A 44 5.20 -4.28 12.75
C ASN A 44 5.77 -4.91 14.03
N GLU A 45 5.17 -4.54 15.16
CA GLU A 45 5.53 -5.03 16.51
C GLU A 45 5.13 -6.51 16.73
N GLU A 46 4.56 -7.18 15.71
CA GLU A 46 3.94 -8.52 15.81
C GLU A 46 4.41 -9.52 14.73
N LEU A 47 5.32 -9.18 13.82
CA LEU A 47 5.84 -10.17 12.84
C LEU A 47 6.96 -11.00 13.47
N GLU A 48 6.95 -12.31 13.26
CA GLU A 48 8.06 -13.19 13.64
C GLU A 48 9.38 -12.70 13.01
N ASP A 49 10.50 -12.96 13.71
CA ASP A 49 11.82 -12.42 13.35
C ASP A 49 12.20 -12.63 11.87
N GLU A 50 11.80 -13.75 11.27
CA GLU A 50 12.06 -14.08 9.86
C GLU A 50 11.35 -13.13 8.89
N TYR A 51 10.05 -12.87 9.09
CA TYR A 51 9.28 -11.97 8.22
C TYR A 51 9.67 -10.51 8.42
N ALA A 52 10.14 -10.14 9.62
CA ALA A 52 10.67 -8.82 9.87
C ALA A 52 11.91 -8.53 9.00
N GLU A 53 12.83 -9.48 8.85
CA GLU A 53 13.96 -9.32 7.93
C GLU A 53 13.51 -9.30 6.46
N ARG A 54 12.60 -10.20 6.06
CA ARG A 54 12.07 -10.21 4.67
C ARG A 54 11.42 -8.88 4.30
N VAL A 55 10.65 -8.28 5.19
CA VAL A 55 10.05 -6.96 4.99
C VAL A 55 11.11 -5.88 4.78
N ARG A 56 12.21 -5.91 5.54
CA ARG A 56 13.33 -4.95 5.35
C ARG A 56 14.02 -5.15 4.02
N GLU A 57 14.26 -6.40 3.60
CA GLU A 57 14.83 -6.70 2.29
C GLU A 57 13.96 -6.18 1.16
N LEU A 58 12.64 -6.45 1.22
CA LEU A 58 11.67 -5.98 0.24
C LEU A 58 11.60 -4.45 0.18
N GLN A 59 11.66 -3.76 1.31
CA GLN A 59 11.72 -2.29 1.34
C GLN A 59 12.96 -1.76 0.62
N LEU A 60 14.13 -2.39 0.84
CA LEU A 60 15.36 -2.04 0.15
C LEU A 60 15.26 -2.32 -1.35
N GLU A 61 14.66 -3.46 -1.75
CA GLU A 61 14.46 -3.81 -3.15
C GLU A 61 13.52 -2.82 -3.85
N VAL A 62 12.37 -2.54 -3.27
CA VAL A 62 11.41 -1.54 -3.78
C VAL A 62 12.06 -0.16 -3.88
N SER A 63 12.81 0.26 -2.85
CA SER A 63 13.53 1.53 -2.88
C SER A 63 14.64 1.58 -3.93
N LYS A 64 15.33 0.47 -4.23
CA LYS A 64 16.34 0.41 -5.30
C LYS A 64 15.70 0.42 -6.68
N GLY A 65 14.54 -0.24 -6.84
CA GLY A 65 13.79 -0.30 -8.09
C GLY A 65 13.13 1.02 -8.47
N ASP A 66 12.73 1.83 -7.47
CA ASP A 66 12.16 3.16 -7.66
C ASP A 66 12.76 4.18 -6.66
N PRO A 67 14.02 4.61 -6.86
CA PRO A 67 14.76 5.44 -5.90
C PRO A 67 14.17 6.83 -5.68
N PHE A 68 13.34 7.30 -6.62
CA PHE A 68 12.66 8.60 -6.53
C PHE A 68 11.16 8.47 -6.24
N ASN A 69 10.67 7.25 -5.97
CA ASN A 69 9.26 6.94 -5.72
C ASN A 69 8.33 7.53 -6.81
N LEU A 70 8.74 7.44 -8.08
CA LEU A 70 8.00 7.97 -9.22
C LEU A 70 6.71 7.19 -9.47
N ARG A 71 6.75 5.88 -9.26
CA ARG A 71 5.58 4.99 -9.32
C ARG A 71 4.65 5.26 -8.16
N GLY A 72 5.19 5.72 -7.03
CA GLY A 72 4.40 6.12 -5.88
C GLY A 72 3.64 4.94 -5.31
N ASN A 73 4.28 3.82 -4.96
CA ASN A 73 3.56 2.66 -4.45
C ASN A 73 3.39 2.73 -2.92
N ALA A 74 2.15 2.93 -2.46
CA ALA A 74 1.83 2.82 -1.04
C ALA A 74 1.75 1.34 -0.61
N THR A 75 2.74 0.87 0.16
CA THR A 75 2.76 -0.48 0.76
C THR A 75 2.51 -0.48 2.27
N ASN A 76 2.36 0.69 2.89
CA ASN A 76 2.17 0.84 4.33
C ASN A 76 0.85 0.23 4.81
N LYS A 77 0.82 -0.15 6.10
CA LYS A 77 -0.36 -0.71 6.78
C LYS A 77 -1.57 0.23 6.67
N THR A 78 -2.74 -0.34 6.34
CA THR A 78 -4.02 0.37 6.25
C THR A 78 -5.13 -0.36 7.00
N ARG A 79 -6.37 0.12 6.91
CA ARG A 79 -7.53 -0.56 7.50
C ARG A 79 -7.84 -1.84 6.72
N VAL A 80 -7.77 -3.00 7.37
CA VAL A 80 -7.92 -4.29 6.70
C VAL A 80 -9.28 -4.92 7.02
N GLU A 81 -9.92 -5.46 5.99
CA GLU A 81 -11.11 -6.31 6.08
C GLU A 81 -10.73 -7.65 5.42
N LEU A 82 -10.45 -8.70 6.22
CA LEU A 82 -9.91 -9.96 5.69
C LEU A 82 -10.90 -10.74 4.82
N VAL A 83 -12.19 -10.59 5.10
CA VAL A 83 -13.27 -11.30 4.40
C VAL A 83 -14.28 -10.27 3.91
N VAL A 84 -14.70 -10.40 2.65
CA VAL A 84 -15.78 -9.58 2.09
C VAL A 84 -17.09 -9.84 2.84
N SER A 85 -17.76 -8.78 3.29
CA SER A 85 -19.06 -8.88 3.92
C SER A 85 -20.12 -8.15 3.12
N TYR A 86 -21.18 -8.86 2.77
CA TYR A 86 -22.31 -8.34 2.02
C TYR A 86 -23.60 -8.43 2.82
N ASP A 87 -24.28 -7.30 2.97
CA ASP A 87 -25.63 -7.27 3.53
C ASP A 87 -26.63 -7.82 2.49
N LYS A 88 -27.07 -9.06 2.70
CA LYS A 88 -28.06 -9.74 1.84
C LYS A 88 -29.46 -9.13 1.97
N ASN A 89 -29.77 -8.43 3.06
CA ASN A 89 -31.04 -7.72 3.23
C ASN A 89 -31.05 -6.37 2.51
N LYS A 90 -29.86 -5.80 2.26
CA LYS A 90 -29.67 -4.52 1.57
C LYS A 90 -28.67 -4.64 0.42
N LEU A 91 -29.12 -5.28 -0.66
CA LEU A 91 -28.34 -5.46 -1.87
C LEU A 91 -27.85 -4.12 -2.45
N SER A 92 -26.53 -4.01 -2.66
CA SER A 92 -25.84 -2.77 -3.02
C SER A 92 -24.72 -3.05 -4.01
N ARG A 93 -24.92 -2.60 -5.25
CA ARG A 93 -23.86 -2.59 -6.29
C ARG A 93 -22.63 -1.84 -5.81
N THR A 94 -22.82 -0.70 -5.13
CA THR A 94 -21.71 0.10 -4.61
C THR A 94 -20.85 -0.68 -3.61
N SER A 95 -21.47 -1.54 -2.79
CA SER A 95 -20.73 -2.38 -1.85
C SER A 95 -19.86 -3.41 -2.58
N LEU A 96 -20.39 -4.05 -3.63
CA LEU A 96 -19.61 -4.95 -4.49
C LEU A 96 -18.42 -4.23 -5.12
N VAL A 97 -18.66 -3.12 -5.82
CA VAL A 97 -17.62 -2.35 -6.52
C VAL A 97 -16.55 -1.87 -5.54
N LYS A 98 -16.95 -1.44 -4.33
CA LYS A 98 -16.00 -1.03 -3.29
C LYS A 98 -15.13 -2.20 -2.85
N ASN A 99 -15.70 -3.37 -2.57
CA ASN A 99 -14.92 -4.53 -2.13
C ASN A 99 -13.96 -4.99 -3.23
N MET A 100 -14.43 -5.05 -4.48
CA MET A 100 -13.59 -5.32 -5.65
C MET A 100 -12.43 -4.33 -5.76
N HIS A 101 -12.68 -3.03 -5.59
CA HIS A 101 -11.62 -2.01 -5.59
C HIS A 101 -10.61 -2.19 -4.46
N LEU A 102 -11.06 -2.56 -3.25
CA LEU A 102 -10.14 -2.79 -2.14
C LEU A 102 -9.26 -4.04 -2.35
N MET A 103 -9.74 -5.02 -3.12
CA MET A 103 -8.92 -6.17 -3.52
C MET A 103 -7.83 -5.78 -4.50
N THR A 104 -8.10 -4.89 -5.47
CA THR A 104 -7.09 -4.50 -6.49
C THR A 104 -5.88 -3.80 -5.90
N HIS A 105 -6.00 -3.19 -4.71
CA HIS A 105 -4.88 -2.54 -4.01
C HIS A 105 -3.65 -3.44 -3.84
N GLN A 106 -3.83 -4.76 -3.74
CA GLN A 106 -2.73 -5.72 -3.68
C GLN A 106 -1.92 -5.78 -4.99
N LYS A 107 -2.58 -5.69 -6.14
CA LYS A 107 -2.02 -6.00 -7.48
C LYS A 107 -1.44 -4.79 -8.21
N ILE A 108 -1.55 -3.59 -7.64
CA ILE A 108 -1.28 -2.33 -8.35
C ILE A 108 -0.37 -1.41 -7.56
N SER A 109 0.31 -0.51 -8.26
CA SER A 109 1.02 0.63 -7.67
C SER A 109 0.08 1.84 -7.61
N ALA A 110 0.00 2.52 -6.47
CA ALA A 110 -0.79 3.75 -6.32
C ALA A 110 -0.31 4.60 -5.15
N ARG A 111 -0.34 5.93 -5.33
CA ARG A 111 0.18 6.92 -4.34
C ARG A 111 -0.51 6.85 -2.99
N SER A 112 -1.75 6.35 -2.97
CA SER A 112 -2.50 6.16 -1.75
C SER A 112 -3.47 5.02 -1.92
N LYS A 113 -3.55 4.15 -0.91
CA LYS A 113 -4.45 3.00 -0.81
C LYS A 113 -5.15 3.09 0.54
N TRP A 114 -6.48 3.27 0.52
CA TRP A 114 -7.28 3.36 1.73
C TRP A 114 -8.19 2.16 1.87
N GLY A 115 -7.89 1.31 2.85
CA GLY A 115 -8.54 0.02 2.97
C GLY A 115 -7.80 -1.07 2.22
N ALA A 116 -7.95 -2.31 2.67
CA ALA A 116 -7.40 -3.48 2.02
C ALA A 116 -8.31 -4.68 2.25
N ILE A 117 -8.54 -5.45 1.21
CA ILE A 117 -9.14 -6.79 1.26
C ILE A 117 -8.18 -7.71 0.53
N PRO A 118 -7.74 -8.84 1.10
CA PRO A 118 -6.85 -9.74 0.38
C PRO A 118 -7.59 -10.35 -0.81
N MET A 119 -6.93 -10.39 -1.97
CA MET A 119 -7.51 -10.93 -3.20
C MET A 119 -7.40 -12.47 -3.20
N THR A 120 -8.09 -13.10 -2.24
CA THR A 120 -8.18 -14.57 -2.09
C THR A 120 -9.25 -15.15 -3.00
N GLU A 121 -9.13 -16.45 -3.33
CA GLU A 121 -10.16 -17.21 -4.05
C GLU A 121 -11.54 -17.11 -3.36
N GLU A 122 -11.56 -17.15 -2.02
CA GLU A 122 -12.79 -17.00 -1.24
C GLU A 122 -13.45 -15.63 -1.45
N ASN A 123 -12.67 -14.54 -1.40
CA ASN A 123 -13.19 -13.18 -1.56
C ASN A 123 -13.63 -12.90 -3.00
N ILE A 124 -12.93 -13.46 -3.99
CA ILE A 124 -13.31 -13.40 -5.41
C ILE A 124 -14.62 -14.17 -5.61
N THR A 125 -14.71 -15.41 -5.15
CA THR A 125 -15.91 -16.25 -5.26
C THR A 125 -17.13 -15.59 -4.61
N ALA A 126 -16.98 -15.07 -3.39
CA ALA A 126 -18.04 -14.36 -2.70
C ALA A 126 -18.51 -13.09 -3.46
N SER A 127 -17.59 -12.40 -4.14
CA SER A 127 -17.92 -11.26 -5.02
C SER A 127 -18.69 -11.70 -6.26
N SER A 128 -18.32 -12.81 -6.89
CA SER A 128 -19.00 -13.43 -8.04
C SER A 128 -20.42 -13.89 -7.71
N GLU A 129 -20.59 -14.57 -6.58
CA GLU A 129 -21.91 -14.97 -6.07
C GLU A 129 -22.80 -13.75 -5.81
N TYR A 130 -22.24 -12.72 -5.17
CA TYR A 130 -22.97 -11.50 -4.88
C TYR A 130 -23.34 -10.72 -6.15
N LEU A 131 -22.49 -10.70 -7.18
CA LEU A 131 -22.80 -10.13 -8.49
C LEU A 131 -24.00 -10.85 -9.13
N THR A 132 -24.05 -12.18 -9.05
CA THR A 132 -25.17 -13.00 -9.54
C THR A 132 -26.48 -12.68 -8.80
N LEU A 133 -26.40 -12.48 -7.47
CA LEU A 133 -27.53 -12.05 -6.66
C LEU A 133 -28.02 -10.66 -7.07
N LEU A 134 -27.12 -9.69 -7.28
CA LEU A 134 -27.47 -8.36 -7.76
C LEU A 134 -28.21 -8.41 -9.10
N LYS A 135 -27.76 -9.25 -10.05
CA LYS A 135 -28.42 -9.44 -11.35
C LYS A 135 -29.82 -10.01 -11.19
N THR A 136 -29.96 -11.08 -10.41
CA THR A 136 -31.25 -11.74 -10.16
C THR A 136 -32.30 -10.80 -9.56
N HIS A 137 -31.86 -9.84 -8.74
CA HIS A 137 -32.71 -8.82 -8.12
C HIS A 137 -32.78 -7.48 -8.88
N ASN A 138 -32.29 -7.41 -10.13
CA ASN A 138 -32.26 -6.19 -10.95
C ASN A 138 -31.57 -5.00 -10.25
N LYS A 139 -30.55 -5.26 -9.44
CA LYS A 139 -29.75 -4.25 -8.71
C LYS A 139 -28.48 -3.81 -9.45
N VAL A 140 -28.23 -4.36 -10.63
CA VAL A 140 -27.12 -4.01 -11.52
C VAL A 140 -27.63 -4.03 -12.96
N GLY A 141 -27.25 -3.02 -13.75
CA GLY A 141 -27.59 -2.96 -15.18
C GLY A 141 -26.68 -3.86 -16.03
N PRO A 142 -27.10 -4.26 -17.24
CA PRO A 142 -26.39 -5.26 -18.06
C PRO A 142 -24.93 -4.88 -18.34
N ASN A 143 -24.67 -3.64 -18.79
CA ASN A 143 -23.31 -3.20 -19.10
C ASN A 143 -22.36 -3.28 -17.90
N VAL A 144 -22.83 -2.87 -16.70
CA VAL A 144 -22.01 -2.92 -15.48
C VAL A 144 -21.85 -4.35 -14.99
N TYR A 145 -22.88 -5.18 -15.16
CA TYR A 145 -22.78 -6.60 -14.83
C TYR A 145 -21.70 -7.28 -15.67
N ASP A 146 -21.69 -7.07 -16.98
CA ASP A 146 -20.71 -7.69 -17.87
C ASP A 146 -19.28 -7.19 -17.60
N GLU A 147 -19.13 -5.90 -17.29
CA GLU A 147 -17.84 -5.32 -16.89
C GLU A 147 -17.31 -5.96 -15.59
N LEU A 148 -18.12 -6.02 -14.53
CA LEU A 148 -17.71 -6.61 -13.25
C LEU A 148 -17.49 -8.13 -13.36
N ARG A 149 -18.31 -8.83 -14.14
CA ARG A 149 -18.18 -10.27 -14.39
C ARG A 149 -16.85 -10.57 -15.08
N THR A 150 -16.49 -9.79 -16.10
CA THR A 150 -15.21 -9.99 -16.82
C THR A 150 -14.01 -9.82 -15.89
N MET A 151 -14.03 -8.83 -15.00
CA MET A 151 -12.96 -8.64 -14.01
C MET A 151 -12.85 -9.84 -13.07
N LEU A 152 -13.97 -10.31 -12.52
CA LEU A 152 -13.99 -11.45 -11.62
C LEU A 152 -13.54 -12.73 -12.33
N GLU A 153 -13.95 -12.95 -13.57
CA GLU A 153 -13.50 -14.09 -14.39
C GLU A 153 -11.98 -14.04 -14.64
N ASN A 154 -11.39 -12.86 -14.87
CA ASN A 154 -9.94 -12.75 -14.97
C ASN A 154 -9.27 -13.16 -13.65
N TRP A 155 -9.77 -12.65 -12.52
CA TRP A 155 -9.19 -12.92 -11.20
C TRP A 155 -9.35 -14.37 -10.76
N GLU A 156 -10.48 -15.02 -11.10
CA GLU A 156 -10.71 -16.46 -10.87
C GLU A 156 -9.74 -17.34 -11.68
N ASN A 157 -9.20 -16.83 -12.79
CA ASN A 157 -8.21 -17.52 -13.63
C ASN A 157 -6.76 -17.08 -13.33
N ASP A 158 -6.52 -16.42 -12.19
CA ASP A 158 -5.23 -15.83 -11.80
C ASP A 158 -4.64 -14.83 -12.83
N ASP A 159 -5.49 -14.26 -13.70
CA ASP A 159 -5.09 -13.21 -14.64
C ASP A 159 -5.26 -11.83 -14.02
N PHE A 160 -4.16 -11.30 -13.48
CA PHE A 160 -4.08 -9.95 -12.93
C PHE A 160 -3.42 -8.94 -13.89
N SER A 161 -3.23 -9.32 -15.17
CA SER A 161 -2.49 -8.50 -16.16
C SER A 161 -3.15 -7.15 -16.46
N LYS A 162 -4.40 -6.96 -16.05
CA LYS A 162 -5.20 -5.74 -16.24
C LYS A 162 -5.67 -5.11 -14.93
N ALA A 163 -5.18 -5.56 -13.78
CA ALA A 163 -5.68 -5.13 -12.48
C ALA A 163 -5.59 -3.61 -12.26
N ASP A 164 -4.61 -2.94 -12.87
CA ASP A 164 -4.45 -1.49 -12.84
C ASP A 164 -5.58 -0.76 -13.58
N GLN A 165 -5.91 -1.20 -14.79
CA GLN A 165 -7.01 -0.69 -15.60
C GLN A 165 -8.36 -1.01 -14.94
N GLU A 166 -8.50 -2.21 -14.38
CA GLU A 166 -9.71 -2.65 -13.68
C GLU A 166 -9.95 -1.84 -12.41
N GLN A 167 -8.91 -1.55 -11.62
CA GLN A 167 -8.99 -0.62 -10.50
C GLN A 167 -9.55 0.74 -10.95
N ASP A 168 -8.99 1.31 -12.01
CA ASP A 168 -9.40 2.63 -12.48
C ASP A 168 -10.86 2.64 -12.97
N ARG A 169 -11.33 1.52 -13.54
CA ARG A 169 -12.75 1.33 -13.90
C ARG A 169 -13.64 1.24 -12.67
N LEU A 170 -13.27 0.45 -11.67
CA LEU A 170 -13.99 0.35 -10.40
C LEU A 170 -14.09 1.71 -9.70
N LEU A 171 -13.01 2.48 -9.68
CA LEU A 171 -12.97 3.83 -9.12
C LEU A 171 -13.93 4.79 -9.84
N ARG A 172 -14.01 4.70 -11.18
CA ARG A 172 -14.99 5.43 -11.98
C ARG A 172 -16.43 5.02 -11.66
N LEU A 173 -16.71 3.73 -11.46
CA LEU A 173 -18.02 3.24 -11.03
C LEU A 173 -18.43 3.76 -9.63
N LEU A 174 -17.44 4.08 -8.77
CA LEU A 174 -17.65 4.73 -7.48
C LEU A 174 -17.78 6.26 -7.57
N ASN A 175 -17.66 6.86 -8.76
CA ASN A 175 -17.58 8.31 -8.97
C ASN A 175 -16.45 8.98 -8.16
N ALA A 176 -15.33 8.28 -7.95
CA ALA A 176 -14.18 8.81 -7.24
C ALA A 176 -13.18 9.47 -8.20
N ASN A 177 -12.55 10.56 -7.73
CA ASN A 177 -11.64 11.40 -8.53
C ASN A 177 -10.16 11.28 -8.10
N ARG A 178 -9.84 10.39 -7.16
CA ARG A 178 -8.49 10.19 -6.60
C ARG A 178 -8.27 8.71 -6.29
N GLY A 179 -7.03 8.25 -6.32
CA GLY A 179 -6.67 6.85 -6.07
C GLY A 179 -6.54 5.99 -7.33
N PHE A 180 -6.36 6.61 -8.50
CA PHE A 180 -6.03 5.91 -9.73
C PHE A 180 -4.68 5.19 -9.60
N SER A 181 -4.56 4.07 -10.30
CA SER A 181 -3.33 3.29 -10.36
C SER A 181 -2.23 4.02 -11.15
N ASN A 182 -0.99 3.70 -10.82
CA ASN A 182 0.22 4.10 -11.55
C ASN A 182 0.83 2.90 -12.30
N GLY A 183 0.02 1.88 -12.58
CA GLY A 183 0.42 0.60 -13.17
C GLY A 183 0.31 -0.59 -12.21
N LEU A 184 0.62 -1.78 -12.72
CA LEU A 184 0.70 -3.02 -11.94
C LEU A 184 1.82 -2.95 -10.89
N ALA A 185 1.64 -3.62 -9.75
CA ALA A 185 2.69 -3.81 -8.76
C ALA A 185 3.78 -4.74 -9.31
N THR A 186 5.03 -4.52 -8.91
CA THR A 186 6.08 -5.55 -9.05
C THR A 186 5.86 -6.66 -8.03
N ALA A 187 6.54 -7.80 -8.21
CA ALA A 187 6.46 -8.91 -7.24
C ALA A 187 6.86 -8.47 -5.82
N ALA A 188 7.95 -7.71 -5.68
CA ALA A 188 8.38 -7.18 -4.39
C ALA A 188 7.41 -6.15 -3.80
N GLU A 189 6.80 -5.32 -4.65
CA GLU A 189 5.77 -4.36 -4.25
C GLU A 189 4.51 -5.06 -3.70
N GLU A 190 4.08 -6.13 -4.36
CA GLU A 190 2.93 -6.94 -3.95
C GLU A 190 3.23 -7.73 -2.67
N GLU A 191 4.36 -8.43 -2.61
CA GLU A 191 4.76 -9.20 -1.42
C GLU A 191 4.86 -8.31 -0.18
N LEU A 192 5.49 -7.14 -0.32
CA LEU A 192 5.58 -6.15 0.76
C LEU A 192 4.19 -5.65 1.18
N TYR A 193 3.29 -5.43 0.22
CA TYR A 193 1.92 -5.03 0.53
C TYR A 193 1.18 -6.12 1.32
N ILE A 194 1.31 -7.39 0.91
CA ILE A 194 0.69 -8.53 1.59
C ILE A 194 1.21 -8.63 3.03
N LEU A 195 2.53 -8.62 3.23
CA LEU A 195 3.13 -8.76 4.56
C LEU A 195 2.74 -7.61 5.50
N ASN A 196 2.66 -6.38 4.99
CA ASN A 196 2.30 -5.21 5.81
C ASN A 196 0.80 -5.16 6.18
N ASN A 197 -0.09 -5.76 5.39
CA ASN A 197 -1.53 -5.59 5.53
C ASN A 197 -2.27 -6.86 5.97
N PHE A 198 -1.83 -8.03 5.50
CA PHE A 198 -2.52 -9.30 5.72
C PHE A 198 -1.67 -10.29 6.52
N GLY A 199 -0.35 -10.22 6.39
CA GLY A 199 0.59 -11.13 7.04
C GLY A 199 0.97 -12.33 6.17
N PRO A 200 1.85 -13.22 6.69
CA PRO A 200 2.47 -14.28 5.91
C PRO A 200 1.49 -15.36 5.42
N ASP A 201 0.40 -15.59 6.16
CA ASP A 201 -0.64 -16.56 5.79
C ASP A 201 -1.27 -16.25 4.43
N TYR A 202 -1.17 -15.01 3.95
CA TYR A 202 -1.73 -14.54 2.68
C TYR A 202 -0.73 -14.52 1.52
N LEU A 203 0.52 -14.95 1.72
CA LEU A 203 1.53 -15.02 0.65
C LEU A 203 1.14 -15.95 -0.50
N HIS A 204 0.24 -16.91 -0.27
CA HIS A 204 -0.33 -17.74 -1.33
C HIS A 204 -1.10 -16.95 -2.40
N THR A 205 -1.51 -15.70 -2.10
CA THR A 205 -2.18 -14.80 -3.05
C THR A 205 -1.22 -14.01 -3.93
N LEU A 206 0.10 -14.12 -3.70
CA LEU A 206 1.13 -13.45 -4.49
C LEU A 206 1.02 -13.89 -5.95
N THR A 207 1.03 -12.93 -6.88
CA THR A 207 1.00 -13.24 -8.30
C THR A 207 2.25 -14.06 -8.65
N ALA A 208 2.06 -15.30 -9.11
CA ALA A 208 3.16 -16.08 -9.64
C ALA A 208 3.82 -15.31 -10.77
N ILE A 209 5.16 -15.23 -10.77
CA ILE A 209 5.90 -14.55 -11.84
C ILE A 209 5.56 -15.26 -13.15
N SER A 210 4.64 -14.70 -13.94
CA SER A 210 4.50 -15.04 -15.34
C SER A 210 5.79 -14.55 -15.99
N THR A 211 6.78 -15.44 -16.05
CA THR A 211 7.99 -15.21 -16.81
C THR A 211 7.51 -14.94 -18.24
N PRO A 212 7.86 -13.82 -18.88
CA PRO A 212 7.50 -13.63 -20.28
C PRO A 212 8.12 -14.80 -21.04
N THR A 213 7.28 -15.63 -21.62
CA THR A 213 7.69 -16.71 -22.52
C THR A 213 8.60 -16.10 -23.59
N GLN A 214 9.78 -16.70 -23.75
CA GLN A 214 10.88 -16.28 -24.62
C GLN A 214 10.43 -15.93 -26.06
#